data_AF-A0A3C0AEK2-F1
#
_entry.id   AF-A0A3C0AEK2-F1
#
_cell.length_a   1.000
_cell.length_b   1.000
_cell.length_c   1.000
_cell.angle_alpha   90.00
_cell.angle_beta   90.00
_cell.angle_gamma   90.00
#
_symmetry.space_group_name_H-M   'P 1'
#
loop_
_entity.id
_entity.type
_entity.pdbx_description
1 polymer ?
#
loop_
_entity_poly.entity_id
_entity_poly.type
_entity_poly.pdbx_seq_one_letter_code
_entity_poly.pdbx_strand_id
1 'polypeptide(L)' 'EFGRTPIAQGTNGRDHNPQGYSMWLAGAGVKQGHVHGATDEYGYYATRDKVHIHDLHATLL' A
#
# COMPACT_ATOMS: atom_id res chain seq x y z
N GLU A 1 5.26 -5.96 -3.19
CA GLU A 1 6.45 -5.39 -2.50
C GLU A 1 6.07 -5.16 -1.04
N PHE A 2 7.03 -5.22 -0.12
CA PHE A 2 6.76 -4.99 1.30
C PHE A 2 6.98 -3.51 1.60
N GLY A 3 5.98 -2.82 2.14
CA GLY A 3 5.98 -1.36 2.32
C GLY A 3 7.25 -0.77 2.92
N ARG A 4 7.48 0.54 2.70
CA ARG A 4 8.61 1.29 3.26
C ARG A 4 8.15 2.40 4.20
N THR A 5 8.77 2.55 5.37
CA THR A 5 8.43 3.64 6.31
C THR A 5 8.90 4.96 5.74
N PRO A 6 8.21 6.09 5.95
CA PRO A 6 8.70 7.41 5.51
C PRO A 6 9.98 7.86 6.23
N ILE A 7 10.38 7.14 7.28
CA ILE A 7 11.57 7.37 8.11
C ILE A 7 12.55 6.21 8.00
N ALA A 8 13.79 6.46 8.46
CA ALA A 8 14.81 5.44 8.64
C ALA A 8 15.27 5.43 10.10
N GLN A 9 15.49 4.25 10.66
CA GLN A 9 16.15 4.08 11.96
C GLN A 9 17.64 4.44 11.89
N GLY A 10 18.26 4.29 10.70
CA GLY A 10 19.65 4.63 10.42
C GLY A 10 19.84 5.95 9.69
N THR A 11 21.02 6.16 9.14
CA THR A 11 21.39 7.41 8.44
C THR A 11 20.92 7.49 6.99
N ASN A 12 20.52 6.37 6.37
CA ASN A 12 20.08 6.33 4.97
C ASN A 12 19.07 5.19 4.73
N GLY A 13 18.29 5.31 3.66
CA GLY A 13 17.29 4.34 3.25
C GLY A 13 15.92 4.54 3.92
N ARG A 14 15.13 3.47 3.96
CA ARG A 14 13.80 3.40 4.60
C ARG A 14 13.61 2.00 5.18
N ASP A 15 13.02 1.90 6.36
CA ASP A 15 12.72 0.61 6.99
C ASP A 15 11.50 -0.06 6.36
N HIS A 16 11.24 -1.31 6.77
CA HIS A 16 10.04 -2.04 6.38
C HIS A 16 8.81 -1.49 7.10
N ASN A 17 7.75 -1.20 6.35
CA ASN A 17 6.46 -0.74 6.84
C ASN A 17 5.37 -1.79 6.62
N PRO A 18 4.98 -2.53 7.65
CA PRO A 18 3.85 -3.45 7.58
C PRO A 18 2.48 -2.74 7.68
N GLN A 19 2.45 -1.44 7.99
CA GLN A 19 1.23 -0.70 8.34
C GLN A 19 0.54 -0.01 7.15
N GLY A 20 1.28 0.25 6.07
CA GLY A 20 0.73 0.92 4.89
C GLY A 20 1.67 0.89 3.70
N TYR A 21 1.14 0.49 2.53
CA TYR A 21 1.84 0.55 1.25
C TYR A 21 0.85 0.59 0.09
N SER A 22 1.35 0.99 -1.08
CA SER A 22 0.57 1.08 -2.31
C SER A 22 0.86 -0.12 -3.22
N MET A 23 -0.16 -0.54 -3.96
CA MET A 23 -0.03 -1.49 -5.06
C MET A 23 -0.62 -0.91 -6.33
N TRP A 24 -0.07 -1.30 -7.48
CA TRP A 24 -0.56 -0.88 -8.78
C TRP A 24 -1.11 -2.09 -9.53
N LEU A 25 -2.27 -1.92 -10.15
CA LEU A 25 -2.98 -2.95 -10.90
C LEU A 25 -3.29 -2.44 -12.31
N ALA A 26 -3.22 -3.34 -13.28
CA ALA A 26 -3.58 -3.09 -14.67
C ALA A 26 -4.10 -4.38 -15.33
N GLY A 27 -4.86 -4.25 -16.42
CA GLY A 27 -5.48 -5.40 -17.12
C GLY A 27 -6.73 -5.92 -16.42
N ALA A 28 -7.17 -7.14 -16.77
CA ALA A 28 -8.28 -7.87 -16.11
C ALA A 28 -9.57 -7.06 -15.83
N GLY A 29 -9.85 -6.01 -16.63
CA GLY A 29 -11.01 -5.14 -16.43
C GLY A 29 -10.93 -4.21 -15.22
N VAL A 30 -9.77 -3.98 -14.59
CA VAL A 30 -9.65 -3.01 -13.50
C VAL A 30 -10.03 -1.59 -13.96
N LYS A 31 -10.74 -0.86 -13.09
CA LYS A 31 -11.22 0.50 -13.36
C LYS A 31 -10.04 1.44 -13.65
N GLN A 32 -10.07 2.08 -14.81
CA GLN A 32 -9.05 3.05 -15.21
C GLN A 32 -9.12 4.32 -14.35
N GLY A 33 -7.97 4.89 -14.01
CA GLY A 33 -7.88 6.15 -13.24
C GLY A 33 -8.44 6.07 -11.81
N HIS A 34 -8.63 4.86 -11.28
CA HIS A 34 -9.21 4.66 -9.96
C HIS A 34 -8.15 4.56 -8.86
N VAL A 35 -8.39 5.25 -7.75
CA VAL A 35 -7.61 5.14 -6.50
C VAL A 35 -8.52 4.62 -5.41
N HIS A 36 -8.10 3.54 -4.74
CA HIS A 36 -8.81 2.97 -3.61
C HIS A 36 -8.00 3.16 -2.33
N GLY A 37 -8.66 3.66 -1.28
CA GLY A 37 -8.04 3.93 0.01
C GLY A 37 -7.16 5.18 0.06
N ALA A 38 -6.46 5.34 1.18
CA ALA A 38 -5.45 6.36 1.43
C ALA A 38 -4.60 6.00 2.66
N THR A 39 -3.41 6.58 2.75
CA THR A 39 -2.60 6.61 3.98
C THR A 39 -2.81 7.92 4.73
N ASP A 40 -2.28 8.01 5.95
CA ASP A 40 -2.08 9.29 6.62
C ASP A 40 -1.15 10.24 5.82
N GLU A 41 -1.04 11.48 6.29
CA GLU A 41 -0.25 12.55 5.66
C GLU A 41 1.25 12.22 5.56
N TYR A 42 1.74 11.29 6.38
CA TYR A 42 3.14 10.86 6.39
C TYR A 42 3.38 9.61 5.54
N GLY A 43 2.32 8.93 5.08
CA GLY A 43 2.43 7.66 4.39
C GLY A 43 2.75 6.48 5.30
N TYR A 44 2.48 6.57 6.60
CA TYR A 44 2.86 5.53 7.58
C TYR A 44 1.76 4.48 7.73
N TYR A 45 0.54 4.89 8.02
CA TYR A 45 -0.60 4.00 8.24
C TYR A 45 -1.61 4.11 7.10
N ALA A 46 -2.19 2.98 6.67
CA ALA A 46 -3.44 3.02 5.91
C ALA A 46 -4.57 3.57 6.79
N THR A 47 -5.35 4.52 6.30
CA THR A 47 -6.38 5.25 7.07
C THR A 47 -7.77 5.18 6.45
N ARG A 48 -7.89 5.07 5.12
CA ARG A 48 -9.16 4.99 4.39
C ARG A 48 -9.24 3.72 3.56
N ASP A 49 -10.42 3.11 3.49
CA ASP A 49 -10.76 1.91 2.72
C ASP A 49 -9.65 0.84 2.74
N LYS A 50 -9.27 0.42 3.95
CA LYS A 50 -8.14 -0.49 4.16
C LYS A 50 -8.46 -1.86 3.57
N VAL A 51 -7.49 -2.43 2.86
CA VAL A 51 -7.56 -3.80 2.34
C VAL A 51 -6.37 -4.58 2.87
N HIS A 52 -6.63 -5.76 3.44
CA HIS A 52 -5.55 -6.66 3.83
C HIS A 52 -5.01 -7.40 2.60
N ILE A 53 -3.70 -7.68 2.56
CA ILE A 53 -3.06 -8.31 1.38
C ILE A 53 -3.65 -9.69 1.05
N HIS A 54 -4.06 -10.44 2.08
CA HIS A 54 -4.73 -11.73 1.89
C HIS A 54 -6.03 -11.58 1.11
N ASP A 55 -6.82 -10.55 1.42
CA ASP A 55 -8.10 -10.32 0.75
C ASP A 55 -7.88 -9.86 -0.69
N LEU A 56 -6.87 -9.01 -0.94
CA LEU A 56 -6.51 -8.64 -2.30
C LEU A 56 -6.12 -9.86 -3.14
N HIS A 57 -5.24 -10.72 -2.63
CA HIS A 57 -4.86 -11.93 -3.35
C HIS A 57 -6.06 -12.85 -3.62
N ALA A 58 -7.02 -12.96 -2.69
CA ALA A 58 -8.22 -13.75 -2.89
C ALA A 58 -9.11 -13.21 -4.04
N THR A 59 -9.04 -11.92 -4.37
CA THR A 59 -9.80 -11.32 -5.48
C THR A 59 -9.14 -11.44 -6.86
N LEU A 60 -7.86 -11.79 -6.92
CA LEU A 60 -7.08 -11.85 -8.17
C LEU A 60 -7.06 -13.25 -8.81
N LEU A 61 -7.73 -14.24 -8.19
CA LEU A 61 -7.82 -15.63 -8.66
C LEU A 61 -8.92 -15.83 -9.70
#